data_AF-A0A9E6MCN3-F1
#
_entry.id   AF-A0A9E6MCN3-F1
#
_cell.length_a   1.000
_cell.length_b   1.000
_cell.length_c   1.000
_cell.angle_alpha   90.00
_cell.angle_beta   90.00
_cell.angle_gamma   90.00
#
_symmetry.space_group_name_H-M   'P 1'
#
loop_
_entity.id
_entity.type
_entity.pdbx_description
1 polymer ?
#
loop_
_entity_poly.entity_id
_entity_poly.type
_entity_poly.pdbx_seq_one_letter_code
_entity_poly.pdbx_strand_id
1 'polypeptide(L)' 'MLLLEYEAKEIINREGVATPSSYRISSHDTSPTTVSFPCVIKSQVPTGGRGEAGGILGC' A
#
# COMPACT_ATOMS: atom_id res chain seq x y z
N MET A 1 9.26 12.04 -12.67
CA MET A 1 9.01 11.79 -11.24
C MET A 1 8.29 10.45 -11.14
N LEU A 2 8.67 9.58 -10.21
CA LEU A 2 7.99 8.30 -9.97
C LEU A 2 7.04 8.44 -8.78
N LEU A 3 5.86 7.83 -8.85
CA LEU A 3 4.88 7.78 -7.76
C LEU A 3 5.03 6.49 -6.96
N LEU A 4 4.70 6.54 -5.68
CA LEU A 4 4.53 5.36 -4.84
C LEU A 4 3.16 4.72 -5.10
N GLU A 5 3.00 3.44 -4.72
CA GLU A 5 1.75 2.70 -4.99
C GLU A 5 0.54 3.37 -4.31
N TYR A 6 0.70 3.87 -3.08
CA TYR A 6 -0.40 4.53 -2.38
C TYR A 6 -0.81 5.87 -3.04
N GLU A 7 0.15 6.64 -3.55
CA GLU A 7 -0.10 7.93 -4.23
C GLU A 7 -0.82 7.69 -5.56
N ALA A 8 -0.37 6.70 -6.33
CA ALA A 8 -1.03 6.29 -7.56
C ALA A 8 -2.48 5.84 -7.27
N LYS A 9 -2.71 5.07 -6.20
CA LYS A 9 -4.06 4.65 -5.80
C LYS A 9 -4.96 5.83 -5.44
N GLU A 10 -4.47 6.81 -4.69
CA GLU A 10 -5.24 8.01 -4.35
C GLU A 10 -5.70 8.78 -5.60
N ILE A 11 -4.81 8.95 -6.57
CA ILE A 11 -5.14 9.60 -7.85
C ILE A 11 -6.17 8.77 -8.63
N ILE A 12 -5.92 7.48 -8.80
CA ILE A 12 -6.81 6.55 -9.53
C ILE A 12 -8.21 6.52 -8.91
N ASN A 13 -8.28 6.45 -7.57
CA ASN A 13 -9.53 6.45 -6.82
C ASN A 13 -10.31 7.76 -7.00
N ARG A 14 -9.60 8.90 -6.96
CA ARG A 14 -10.18 10.23 -7.18
C ARG A 14 -10.80 10.39 -8.58
N GLU A 15 -10.25 9.71 -9.59
CA GLU A 15 -10.80 9.66 -10.95
C GLU A 15 -11.94 8.64 -11.12
N GLY A 16 -12.42 8.02 -10.02
CA GLY A 16 -13.57 7.12 -10.02
C GLY A 16 -13.24 5.66 -10.34
N VAL A 17 -11.96 5.28 -10.43
CA VAL A 17 -11.55 3.89 -10.62
C VAL A 17 -11.35 3.24 -9.26
N ALA A 18 -12.11 2.18 -8.99
CA ALA A 18 -12.04 1.48 -7.71
C ALA A 18 -10.65 0.90 -7.43
N THR A 19 -10.14 1.15 -6.23
CA THR A 19 -8.87 0.60 -5.72
C THR A 19 -9.13 -0.13 -4.39
N PRO A 20 -8.36 -1.18 -4.05
CA PRO A 20 -8.47 -1.81 -2.74
C PRO A 20 -8.26 -0.79 -1.61
N SER A 21 -9.04 -0.90 -0.54
CA SER A 21 -8.85 -0.08 0.66
C SER A 21 -7.46 -0.30 1.24
N SER A 22 -6.75 0.78 1.53
CA SER A 22 -5.41 0.71 2.11
C SER A 22 -5.13 1.93 2.97
N TYR A 23 -4.22 1.77 3.92
CA TYR A 23 -3.73 2.82 4.79
C TYR A 23 -2.20 2.89 4.68
N ARG A 24 -1.62 4.08 4.82
CA ARG A 24 -0.16 4.26 4.85
C ARG A 24 0.33 4.15 6.30
N ILE A 25 1.24 3.22 6.57
CA ILE A 25 1.98 3.16 7.83
C ILE A 25 3.32 3.88 7.64
N SER A 26 3.58 4.91 8.46
CA SER A 26 4.87 5.63 8.46
C SER A 26 5.78 5.28 9.64
N SER A 27 5.23 4.67 10.70
CA SER A 27 6.00 4.20 11.86
C SER A 27 5.35 2.94 12.45
N HIS A 28 6.14 2.13 13.14
CA HIS A 28 5.64 0.86 13.73
C HIS A 28 4.56 1.08 14.79
N ASP A 29 4.57 2.26 15.44
CA ASP A 29 3.57 2.63 16.45
C ASP A 29 2.26 3.16 15.85
N THR A 30 2.22 3.42 14.55
CA THR A 30 0.99 3.80 13.84
C THR A 30 0.32 2.58 13.21
N SER A 31 -0.01 1.59 14.04
CA SER A 31 -0.91 0.52 13.60
C SER A 31 -2.33 1.06 13.49
N PRO A 32 -3.02 0.94 12.35
CA PRO A 32 -4.42 1.33 12.28
C PRO A 32 -5.24 0.43 13.18
N THR A 33 -6.15 1.01 13.96
CA THR A 33 -7.11 0.26 14.78
C THR A 33 -8.09 -0.57 13.91
N THR A 34 -8.16 -0.27 12.61
CA THR A 34 -9.14 -0.79 11.66
C THR A 34 -8.45 -1.41 10.43
N VAL A 35 -7.60 -2.41 10.66
CA VAL A 35 -7.14 -3.30 9.58
C VAL A 35 -8.10 -4.47 9.48
N SER A 36 -8.82 -4.57 8.37
CA SER A 36 -9.63 -5.75 8.06
C SER A 36 -8.74 -6.86 7.49
N PHE A 37 -8.95 -8.10 7.95
CA PHE A 37 -8.26 -9.28 7.46
C PHE A 37 -9.13 -10.03 6.44
N PRO A 38 -8.52 -10.72 5.45
CA PRO A 38 -7.08 -10.81 5.19
C PRO A 38 -6.52 -9.51 4.56
N CYS A 39 -5.25 -9.19 4.80
CA CYS A 39 -4.62 -8.00 4.23
C CYS A 39 -3.22 -8.27 3.66
N VAL A 40 -2.66 -7.26 2.97
CA VAL A 40 -1.31 -7.34 2.38
C VAL A 40 -0.51 -6.11 2.80
N ILE A 41 0.64 -6.36 3.44
CA ILE A 41 1.63 -5.34 3.75
C ILE A 41 2.57 -5.20 2.56
N LYS A 42 2.75 -3.98 2.06
CA LYS A 42 3.57 -3.70 0.88
C LYS A 42 4.54 -2.55 1.13
N SER A 43 5.82 -2.82 0.93
CA SER A 43 6.87 -1.79 0.93
C SER A 43 6.56 -0.71 -0.13
N GLN A 44 6.68 0.56 0.27
CA GLN A 44 6.48 1.71 -0.62
C GLN A 44 7.82 2.21 -1.12
N VAL A 45 8.20 1.79 -2.33
CA VAL A 45 9.42 2.22 -3.03
C VAL A 45 9.11 2.47 -4.51
N PRO A 46 9.82 3.37 -5.20
CA PRO A 46 9.57 3.70 -6.61
C PRO A 46 10.20 2.67 -7.56
N THR A 47 10.14 1.38 -7.23
CA THR A 47 10.69 0.28 -8.04
C THR A 47 9.82 -0.98 -7.97
N GLY A 48 9.92 -1.82 -9.00
CA GLY A 48 9.30 -3.14 -9.07
C GLY A 48 10.05 -4.21 -8.27
N GLY A 49 9.74 -5.50 -8.48
CA GLY A 49 10.47 -6.62 -7.85
C GLY A 49 10.23 -6.80 -6.34
N ARG A 50 9.32 -6.02 -5.74
CA ARG A 50 9.07 -6.05 -4.28
C ARG A 50 8.65 -7.43 -3.76
N GLY A 51 7.92 -8.22 -4.55
CA GLY A 51 7.53 -9.58 -4.15
C GLY A 51 8.73 -10.51 -4.02
N GLU A 52 9.63 -10.48 -4.99
CA GLU A 52 10.86 -11.29 -5.01
C GLU A 52 11.84 -10.86 -3.90
N ALA A 53 11.89 -9.56 -3.59
CA ALA A 53 12.71 -9.02 -2.51
C ALA A 53 12.10 -9.20 -1.10
N GLY A 54 10.94 -9.84 -0.96
CA GLY A 54 10.26 -10.06 0.32
C GLY A 54 9.51 -8.84 0.89
N GLY A 55 9.34 -7.78 0.10
CA GLY A 55 8.63 -6.55 0.46
C GLY A 55 7.10 -6.60 0.28
N ILE A 56 6.52 -7.78 0.04
CA ILE A 56 5.07 -8.03 -0.04
C ILE A 56 4.75 -9.22 0.85
N LEU A 57 3.96 -9.01 1.90
CA LEU A 57 3.60 -10.01 2.90
C LEU A 57 2.08 -10.09 3.07
N GLY A 58 1.52 -11.30 3.11
CA GLY A 58 0.12 -11.53 3.48
C GLY A 58 -0.04 -11.60 5.00
N CYS A 59 -1.16 -11.12 5.51
CA CYS A 59 -1.54 -11.18 6.93
C CYS A 59 -2.98 -11.67 7.10
#